data_AF-A0A5C9BUZ2-F1
#
_entry.id   AF-A0A5C9BUZ2-F1
#
_cell.length_a   1.000
_cell.length_b   1.000
_cell.length_c   1.000
_cell.angle_alpha   90.00
_cell.angle_beta   90.00
_cell.angle_gamma   90.00
#
_symmetry.space_group_name_H-M   'P 1'
#
loop_
_entity.id
_entity.type
_entity.pdbx_description
1 polymer ?
#
loop_
_entity_poly.entity_id
_entity_poly.type
_entity_poly.pdbx_seq_one_letter_code
_entity_poly.pdbx_strand_id
1 'polypeptide(L)'
;MNKTEVTLTGDGAIVGEVVREHSFIFAKHGFELKEISLGGNQELGLYSVFHFFNKRTGMEIRVAFDSAREGLNGGFSVMIIKPVNRKLDVEDFLKLHGYDELTKFFTYRDPKTDICNFANSFLNVFCELLDTNLKPILDSKTFEETPIDWMGYR
;
A
#
# COMPACT_ATOMS: atom_id res chain seq x y z
N MET A 1 -4.81 24.93 9.08
CA MET A 1 -3.49 24.64 8.47
C MET A 1 -3.71 24.38 6.99
N ASN A 2 -3.13 25.20 6.12
CA ASN A 2 -3.11 24.93 4.68
C ASN A 2 -2.34 23.64 4.48
N LYS A 3 -3.01 22.59 3.98
CA LYS A 3 -2.34 21.40 3.48
C LYS A 3 -1.57 21.86 2.25
N THR A 4 -0.25 21.97 2.37
CA THR A 4 0.62 22.16 1.21
C THR A 4 0.38 20.98 0.29
N GLU A 5 -0.20 21.21 -0.88
CA GLU A 5 -0.36 20.16 -1.87
C GLU A 5 1.03 19.63 -2.23
N VAL A 6 1.24 18.34 -2.06
CA VAL A 6 2.48 17.68 -2.45
C VAL A 6 2.47 17.56 -3.97
N THR A 7 3.42 18.22 -4.62
CA THR A 7 3.66 18.06 -6.06
C THR A 7 4.48 16.81 -6.29
N LEU A 8 3.86 15.77 -6.85
CA LEU A 8 4.55 14.56 -7.31
C LEU A 8 5.25 14.83 -8.64
N THR A 9 6.40 14.20 -8.86
CA THR A 9 7.18 14.32 -10.11
C THR A 9 7.65 12.95 -10.58
N GLY A 10 8.03 12.84 -11.87
CA GLY A 10 8.50 11.59 -12.47
C GLY A 10 7.51 10.43 -12.30
N ASP A 11 8.03 9.26 -11.97
CA ASP A 11 7.24 8.05 -11.71
C ASP A 11 6.17 8.26 -10.63
N GLY A 12 6.46 9.06 -9.59
CA GLY A 12 5.49 9.37 -8.54
C GLY A 12 4.24 10.08 -9.07
N ALA A 13 4.39 10.94 -10.08
CA ALA A 13 3.24 11.59 -10.72
C ALA A 13 2.37 10.57 -11.48
N ILE A 14 3.01 9.68 -12.24
CA ILE A 14 2.34 8.60 -13.00
C ILE A 14 1.58 7.68 -12.03
N VAL A 15 2.24 7.21 -10.98
CA VAL A 15 1.61 6.38 -9.95
C VAL A 15 0.47 7.14 -9.26
N GLY A 16 0.64 8.43 -9.00
CA GLY A 16 -0.41 9.26 -8.42
C GLY A 16 -1.65 9.40 -9.29
N GLU A 17 -1.53 9.40 -10.62
CA GLU A 17 -2.67 9.34 -11.53
C GLU A 17 -3.36 7.98 -11.46
N VAL A 18 -2.60 6.89 -11.60
CA VAL A 18 -3.12 5.52 -11.55
C VAL A 18 -3.84 5.21 -10.23
N VAL A 19 -3.28 5.63 -9.10
CA VAL A 19 -3.89 5.48 -7.77
C VAL A 19 -5.22 6.24 -7.67
N ARG A 20 -5.31 7.44 -8.25
CA ARG A 20 -6.57 8.21 -8.28
C ARG A 20 -7.62 7.54 -9.15
N GLU A 21 -7.23 7.00 -10.30
CA GLU A 21 -8.13 6.24 -11.18
C GLU A 21 -8.70 4.99 -10.49
N HIS A 22 -7.92 4.33 -9.63
CA HIS A 22 -8.34 3.14 -8.87
C HIS A 22 -9.00 3.48 -7.51
N SER A 23 -9.17 4.76 -7.19
CA SER A 23 -9.71 5.19 -5.88
C SER A 23 -11.10 4.64 -5.57
N PHE A 24 -11.92 4.38 -6.59
CA PHE A 24 -13.24 3.78 -6.45
C PHE A 24 -13.19 2.38 -5.82
N ILE A 25 -12.08 1.65 -6.01
CA ILE A 25 -11.92 0.31 -5.45
C ILE A 25 -11.73 0.39 -3.95
N PHE A 26 -10.85 1.29 -3.48
CA PHE A 26 -10.71 1.59 -2.05
C PHE A 26 -12.05 2.05 -1.45
N ALA A 27 -12.81 2.85 -2.18
CA ALA A 27 -14.12 3.34 -1.75
C ALA A 27 -15.16 2.21 -1.55
N LYS A 28 -15.12 1.14 -2.35
CA LYS A 28 -15.95 -0.07 -2.15
C LYS A 28 -15.73 -0.69 -0.76
N HIS A 29 -14.53 -0.59 -0.23
CA HIS A 29 -14.16 -1.05 1.11
C HIS A 29 -14.32 0.04 2.20
N GLY A 30 -14.91 1.19 1.85
CA GLY A 30 -15.15 2.32 2.74
C GLY A 30 -13.92 3.19 3.01
N PHE A 31 -12.86 3.04 2.21
CA PHE A 31 -11.66 3.85 2.32
C PHE A 31 -11.67 5.00 1.31
N GLU A 32 -11.40 6.21 1.78
CA GLU A 32 -11.28 7.41 0.94
C GLU A 32 -9.82 7.89 0.92
N LEU A 33 -9.33 8.33 -0.24
CA LEU A 33 -8.03 8.98 -0.34
C LEU A 33 -8.08 10.31 0.44
N LYS A 34 -7.32 10.39 1.53
CA LYS A 34 -7.32 11.53 2.47
C LYS A 34 -6.19 12.51 2.19
N GLU A 35 -5.01 12.00 1.86
CA GLU A 35 -3.83 12.79 1.56
C GLU A 35 -2.76 11.99 0.82
N ILE A 36 -1.87 12.74 0.19
CA ILE A 36 -0.63 12.24 -0.38
C ILE A 36 0.48 12.96 0.37
N SER A 37 1.43 12.21 0.92
CA SER A 37 2.61 12.75 1.59
C SER A 37 3.89 12.26 0.90
N LEU A 38 5.01 12.91 1.19
CA LEU A 38 6.33 12.38 0.86
C LEU A 38 6.89 11.71 2.11
N GLY A 39 7.13 10.41 2.02
CA GLY A 39 8.00 9.71 2.94
C GLY A 39 9.46 10.00 2.60
N GLY A 40 10.35 9.75 3.56
CA GLY A 40 11.78 9.93 3.38
C GLY A 40 12.57 9.06 4.33
N ASN A 41 13.52 8.29 3.81
CA ASN A 41 14.57 7.70 4.63
C ASN A 41 15.93 7.76 3.90
N GLN A 42 17.02 7.55 4.63
CA GLN A 42 18.38 7.71 4.08
C GLN A 42 18.69 6.73 2.93
N GLU A 43 18.09 5.54 2.93
CA GLU A 43 18.32 4.50 1.94
C GLU A 43 17.40 4.67 0.73
N LEU A 44 16.10 4.85 0.96
CA LEU A 44 15.01 4.95 -0.02
C LEU A 44 14.89 6.33 -0.69
N GLY A 45 15.54 7.36 -0.12
CA GLY A 45 15.33 8.73 -0.57
C GLY A 45 13.89 9.18 -0.28
N LEU A 46 13.39 10.15 -1.06
CA LEU A 46 12.00 10.59 -0.98
C LEU A 46 11.10 9.66 -1.79
N TYR A 47 9.96 9.26 -1.21
CA TYR A 47 9.00 8.35 -1.85
C TYR A 47 7.58 8.82 -1.60
N SER A 48 6.65 8.46 -2.49
CA SER A 48 5.25 8.92 -2.39
C SER A 48 4.48 8.02 -1.45
N VAL A 49 3.63 8.57 -0.57
CA VAL A 49 2.75 7.79 0.31
C VAL A 49 1.31 8.25 0.13
N PHE A 50 0.45 7.34 -0.29
CA PHE A 50 -0.98 7.54 -0.49
C PHE A 50 -1.72 7.04 0.74
N HIS A 51 -2.45 7.94 1.40
CA HIS A 51 -3.15 7.65 2.65
C HIS A 51 -4.65 7.49 2.41
N PHE A 52 -5.15 6.29 2.63
CA PHE A 52 -6.56 5.95 2.52
C PHE A 52 -7.15 5.73 3.90
N PHE A 53 -8.28 6.37 4.20
CA PHE A 53 -8.88 6.33 5.53
C PHE A 53 -10.34 5.88 5.48
N ASN A 54 -10.68 4.94 6.36
CA ASN A 54 -12.06 4.51 6.57
C ASN A 54 -12.65 5.19 7.81
N LYS A 55 -13.52 6.20 7.59
CA LYS A 55 -14.13 6.98 8.68
C LYS A 55 -15.00 6.14 9.62
N ARG A 56 -15.61 5.05 9.12
CA ARG A 56 -16.51 4.19 9.90
C ARG A 56 -15.73 3.33 10.88
N THR A 57 -14.60 2.78 10.44
CA THR A 57 -13.81 1.84 11.24
C THR A 57 -12.62 2.49 11.93
N GLY A 58 -12.18 3.67 11.47
CA GLY A 58 -10.95 4.32 11.92
C GLY A 58 -9.67 3.67 11.37
N MET A 59 -9.78 2.75 10.42
CA MET A 59 -8.63 2.10 9.79
C MET A 59 -7.99 3.00 8.72
N GLU A 60 -6.68 2.84 8.53
CA GLU A 60 -5.91 3.51 7.48
C GLU A 60 -5.17 2.47 6.63
N ILE A 61 -5.12 2.67 5.32
CA ILE A 61 -4.22 1.95 4.41
C ILE A 61 -3.22 2.97 3.88
N ARG A 62 -1.93 2.70 4.04
CA ARG A 62 -0.86 3.48 3.43
C ARG A 62 -0.25 2.67 2.30
N VAL A 63 -0.28 3.23 1.10
CA VAL A 63 0.41 2.67 -0.06
C VAL A 63 1.60 3.58 -0.34
N ALA A 64 2.81 3.08 -0.11
CA ALA A 64 4.05 3.78 -0.44
C ALA A 64 4.54 3.33 -1.82
N PHE A 65 5.15 4.24 -2.58
CA PHE A 65 5.79 3.95 -3.86
C PHE A 65 7.16 4.61 -3.95
N ASP A 66 8.17 3.81 -4.28
CA ASP A 66 9.53 4.24 -4.55
C ASP A 66 10.01 3.77 -5.93
N SER A 67 10.75 4.64 -6.62
CA SER A 67 11.32 4.34 -7.93
C SER A 67 12.59 3.51 -7.82
N ALA A 68 12.75 2.57 -8.76
CA ALA A 68 14.00 1.84 -8.92
C ALA A 68 15.17 2.78 -9.22
N ARG A 69 16.34 2.49 -8.63
CA ARG A 69 17.60 3.22 -8.87
C ARG A 69 18.79 2.30 -8.74
N GLU A 70 19.98 2.82 -9.03
CA GLU A 70 21.20 2.00 -9.04
C GLU A 70 21.39 1.25 -7.71
N GLY A 71 21.35 -0.08 -7.77
CA GLY A 71 21.47 -0.96 -6.61
C GLY A 71 20.22 -1.14 -5.75
N LEU A 72 19.08 -0.51 -6.10
CA LEU A 72 17.83 -0.58 -5.32
C LEU A 72 16.62 -0.84 -6.23
N ASN A 73 15.84 -1.87 -5.88
CA ASN A 73 14.58 -2.18 -6.55
C ASN A 73 13.56 -1.09 -6.22
N GLY A 74 12.69 -0.75 -7.18
CA GLY A 74 11.53 0.08 -6.93
C GLY A 74 10.32 -0.78 -6.63
N GLY A 75 9.25 -0.18 -6.13
CA GLY A 75 8.06 -0.95 -5.80
C GLY A 75 7.02 -0.21 -5.00
N PHE A 76 6.10 -1.02 -4.49
CA PHE A 76 5.06 -0.64 -3.56
C PHE A 76 5.26 -1.35 -2.23
N SER A 77 5.06 -0.62 -1.14
CA SER A 77 4.86 -1.21 0.18
C SER A 77 3.50 -0.80 0.70
N VAL A 78 2.76 -1.75 1.27
CA VAL A 78 1.42 -1.48 1.80
C VAL A 78 1.36 -1.80 3.28
N MET A 79 0.86 -0.84 4.04
CA MET A 79 0.64 -0.97 5.47
C MET A 79 -0.81 -0.71 5.82
N ILE A 80 -1.45 -1.66 6.50
CA ILE A 80 -2.79 -1.53 7.07
C ILE A 80 -2.64 -1.17 8.55
N ILE A 81 -3.25 -0.07 8.96
CA ILE A 81 -3.17 0.48 10.32
C ILE A 81 -4.56 0.44 10.94
N LYS A 82 -4.69 -0.26 12.07
CA LYS A 82 -5.93 -0.32 12.88
C LYS A 82 -6.04 0.91 13.80
N PRO A 83 -7.26 1.23 14.30
CA PRO A 83 -7.48 2.36 15.22
C PRO A 83 -6.60 2.36 16.48
N VAL A 84 -6.21 1.18 16.96
CA VAL A 84 -5.31 0.99 18.12
C VAL A 84 -3.82 1.06 17.74
N ASN A 85 -3.49 1.70 16.62
CA ASN A 85 -2.13 1.85 16.06
C ASN A 85 -1.36 0.53 15.83
N ARG A 86 -2.07 -0.61 15.74
CA ARG A 86 -1.46 -1.86 15.27
C ARG A 86 -1.31 -1.81 13.76
N LYS A 87 -0.12 -2.18 13.28
CA LYS A 87 0.29 -2.12 11.88
C LYS A 87 0.44 -3.53 11.33
N LEU A 88 -0.04 -3.75 10.13
CA LEU A 88 0.20 -4.96 9.36
C LEU A 88 0.89 -4.55 8.06
N ASP A 89 2.07 -5.09 7.84
CA ASP A 89 2.74 -5.01 6.55
C ASP A 89 2.15 -6.11 5.64
N VAL A 90 1.61 -5.72 4.49
CA VAL A 90 0.91 -6.67 3.61
C VAL A 90 1.90 -7.65 2.99
N GLU A 91 3.11 -7.24 2.66
CA GLU A 91 4.10 -8.13 2.04
C GLU A 91 4.54 -9.22 3.04
N ASP A 92 4.82 -8.83 4.28
CA ASP A 92 5.17 -9.79 5.33
C ASP A 92 4.00 -10.72 5.67
N PHE A 93 2.77 -10.20 5.70
CA PHE A 93 1.57 -11.03 5.85
C PHE A 93 1.48 -12.09 4.74
N LEU A 94 1.70 -11.71 3.48
CA LEU A 94 1.66 -12.64 2.34
C LEU A 94 2.73 -13.73 2.47
N LYS A 95 3.98 -13.37 2.80
CA LYS A 95 5.08 -14.32 3.00
C LYS A 95 4.76 -15.32 4.12
N LEU A 96 4.29 -14.84 5.27
CA LEU A 96 3.99 -15.70 6.42
C LEU A 96 2.85 -16.69 6.17
N HIS A 97 1.96 -16.40 5.22
CA HIS A 97 0.83 -17.26 4.88
C HIS A 97 1.03 -18.04 3.57
N GLY A 98 2.26 -18.05 3.01
CA GLY A 98 2.62 -18.85 1.84
C GLY A 98 2.13 -18.31 0.50
N TYR A 99 1.92 -17.00 0.39
CA TYR A 99 1.53 -16.31 -0.85
C TYR A 99 2.72 -15.55 -1.48
N ASP A 100 3.92 -16.11 -1.39
CA ASP A 100 5.17 -15.49 -1.83
C ASP A 100 5.12 -15.08 -3.32
N GLU A 101 4.40 -15.84 -4.15
CA GLU A 101 4.24 -15.56 -5.57
C GLU A 101 3.53 -14.24 -5.87
N LEU A 102 2.76 -13.70 -4.92
CA LEU A 102 2.06 -12.41 -5.06
C LEU A 102 2.99 -11.23 -4.76
N THR A 103 4.05 -11.43 -3.96
CA THR A 103 5.03 -10.39 -3.61
C THR A 103 5.81 -9.89 -4.84
N LYS A 104 5.90 -10.69 -5.91
CA LYS A 104 6.55 -10.26 -7.17
C LYS A 104 5.89 -9.06 -7.83
N PHE A 105 4.61 -8.80 -7.54
CA PHE A 105 3.89 -7.64 -8.08
C PHE A 105 4.17 -6.36 -7.29
N PHE A 106 4.82 -6.47 -6.14
CA PHE A 106 5.13 -5.35 -5.26
C PHE A 106 6.47 -4.72 -5.64
N THR A 107 7.35 -5.39 -6.39
CA THR A 107 8.69 -4.87 -6.71
C THR A 107 9.04 -5.03 -8.18
N TYR A 108 9.84 -4.10 -8.69
CA TYR A 108 10.42 -4.17 -10.03
C TYR A 108 11.90 -3.74 -9.98
N ARG A 109 12.70 -4.31 -10.88
CA ARG A 109 14.16 -4.07 -10.93
C ARG A 109 14.62 -3.27 -12.13
N ASP A 110 13.96 -3.45 -13.27
CA ASP A 110 14.38 -2.82 -14.52
C ASP A 110 13.91 -1.35 -14.55
N PRO A 111 14.82 -0.36 -14.61
CA PRO A 111 14.44 1.04 -14.72
C PRO A 111 13.66 1.38 -16.00
N LYS A 112 13.66 0.49 -17.01
CA LYS A 112 12.85 0.61 -18.23
C LYS A 112 11.43 0.06 -18.07
N THR A 113 11.06 -0.41 -16.87
CA THR A 113 9.71 -0.87 -16.58
C THR A 113 8.70 0.23 -16.87
N ASP A 114 7.63 -0.12 -17.58
CA ASP A 114 6.50 0.79 -17.76
C ASP A 114 5.78 0.96 -16.41
N ILE A 115 6.03 2.09 -15.76
CA ILE A 115 5.53 2.40 -14.42
C ILE A 115 4.01 2.45 -14.37
N CYS A 116 3.36 2.94 -15.44
CA CYS A 116 1.90 2.98 -15.50
C CYS A 116 1.34 1.54 -15.48
N ASN A 117 1.86 0.68 -16.35
CA ASN A 117 1.44 -0.72 -16.41
C ASN A 117 1.79 -1.51 -15.14
N PHE A 118 2.95 -1.24 -14.54
CA PHE A 118 3.33 -1.80 -13.25
C PHE A 118 2.37 -1.40 -12.13
N ALA A 119 2.08 -0.11 -12.00
CA ALA A 119 1.15 0.41 -10.99
C ALA A 119 -0.27 -0.15 -11.16
N ASN A 120 -0.76 -0.23 -12.40
CA ASN A 120 -2.05 -0.86 -12.71
C ASN A 120 -2.07 -2.34 -12.29
N SER A 121 -1.02 -3.09 -12.62
CA SER A 121 -0.91 -4.51 -12.28
C SER A 121 -0.89 -4.72 -10.77
N PHE A 122 -0.08 -3.93 -10.06
CA PHE A 122 -0.03 -3.94 -8.60
C PHE A 122 -1.39 -3.62 -7.98
N LEU A 123 -2.05 -2.54 -8.40
CA LEU A 123 -3.35 -2.15 -7.83
C LEU A 123 -4.41 -3.20 -8.09
N ASN A 124 -4.46 -3.82 -9.27
CA ASN A 124 -5.41 -4.91 -9.54
C ASN A 124 -5.20 -6.09 -8.58
N VAL A 125 -3.96 -6.54 -8.41
CA VAL A 125 -3.63 -7.62 -7.46
C VAL A 125 -3.97 -7.21 -6.03
N PHE A 126 -3.63 -5.99 -5.63
CA PHE A 126 -3.93 -5.51 -4.29
C PHE A 126 -5.45 -5.42 -4.03
N CYS A 127 -6.24 -5.07 -5.05
CA CYS A 127 -7.69 -5.05 -4.97
C CYS A 127 -8.27 -6.45 -4.78
N GLU A 128 -7.77 -7.45 -5.51
CA GLU A 128 -8.15 -8.84 -5.29
C GLU A 128 -7.81 -9.31 -3.87
N LEU A 129 -6.65 -8.90 -3.34
CA LEU A 129 -6.26 -9.18 -1.95
C LEU A 129 -7.24 -8.57 -0.93
N LEU A 130 -7.73 -7.33 -1.15
CA LEU A 130 -8.73 -6.69 -0.29
C LEU A 130 -10.06 -7.45 -0.25
N ASP A 131 -10.46 -8.08 -1.36
CA ASP A 131 -11.69 -8.88 -1.46
C ASP A 131 -11.50 -10.33 -0.97
N THR A 132 -10.25 -10.80 -0.81
CA THR A 132 -9.93 -12.19 -0.48
C THR A 132 -9.12 -12.31 0.81
N ASN A 133 -7.78 -12.39 0.72
CA ASN A 133 -6.89 -12.72 1.83
C ASN A 133 -6.90 -11.66 2.94
N LEU A 134 -7.08 -10.38 2.59
CA LEU A 134 -7.13 -9.27 3.54
C LEU A 134 -8.55 -8.99 4.04
N LYS A 135 -9.59 -9.54 3.40
CA LYS A 135 -10.98 -9.29 3.79
C LYS A 135 -11.28 -9.57 5.27
N PRO A 136 -10.83 -10.69 5.88
CA PRO A 136 -11.00 -10.92 7.31
C PRO A 136 -10.35 -9.83 8.16
N ILE A 137 -9.15 -9.37 7.77
CA ILE A 137 -8.47 -8.26 8.43
C ILE A 137 -9.30 -6.99 8.32
N LEU A 138 -9.91 -6.68 7.18
CA LEU A 138 -10.70 -5.45 7.02
C LEU A 138 -12.03 -5.49 7.80
N ASP A 139 -12.65 -6.67 7.89
CA ASP A 139 -13.96 -6.85 8.52
C ASP A 139 -13.88 -6.90 10.06
N SER A 140 -12.79 -7.42 10.64
CA SER A 140 -12.62 -7.54 12.10
C SER A 140 -12.34 -6.19 12.77
N LYS A 141 -13.03 -5.86 13.87
CA LYS A 141 -12.80 -4.62 14.64
C LYS A 141 -11.51 -4.67 15.45
N THR A 142 -11.11 -5.86 15.90
CA THR A 142 -9.84 -6.14 16.57
C THR A 142 -9.15 -7.31 15.88
N PHE A 143 -7.82 -7.33 15.85
CA PHE A 143 -7.07 -8.46 15.28
C PHE A 143 -7.24 -9.76 16.08
N GLU A 144 -7.80 -9.70 17.30
CA GLU A 144 -8.10 -10.88 18.14
C GLU A 144 -9.26 -11.72 17.58
N GLU A 145 -10.04 -11.17 16.64
CA GLU A 145 -11.10 -11.89 15.91
C GLU A 145 -10.59 -12.51 14.60
N THR A 146 -9.31 -12.31 14.26
CA THR A 146 -8.64 -12.95 13.12
C THR A 146 -7.55 -13.89 13.67
N PRO A 147 -7.58 -15.21 13.43
CA PRO A 147 -6.56 -16.12 13.92
C PRO A 147 -5.27 -15.97 13.10
N ILE A 148 -4.59 -14.84 13.27
CA ILE A 148 -3.21 -14.64 12.88
C ILE A 148 -2.39 -14.96 14.13
N ASP A 149 -1.50 -15.95 14.04
CA ASP A 149 -0.59 -16.26 15.15
C ASP A 149 0.44 -15.13 15.28
N TRP A 150 0.11 -14.16 16.14
CA TRP A 150 0.95 -13.00 16.42
C TRP A 150 2.23 -13.34 17.18
N MET A 151 2.41 -14.57 17.69
CA MET A 151 3.62 -14.93 18.44
C MET A 151 4.90 -14.99 17.59
N GLY A 152 4.78 -14.84 16.26
CA GLY A 152 5.90 -14.75 15.33
C GLY A 152 6.06 -13.42 14.60
N TYR A 153 5.10 -12.50 14.69
CA TYR A 153 5.12 -11.24 13.94
C TYR A 153 5.91 -10.18 14.74
N ARG A 154 7.17 -9.92 14.35
CA ARG A 154 8.02 -8.90 14.98
C ARG A 154 7.70 -7.50 14.50
#